data_AF-A0A8J3SNY8-F1
#
_entry.id   AF-A0A8J3SNY8-F1
#
_cell.length_a   1.000
_cell.length_b   1.000
_cell.length_c   1.000
_cell.angle_alpha   90.00
_cell.angle_beta   90.00
_cell.angle_gamma   90.00
#
_symmetry.space_group_name_H-M   'P 1'
#
loop_
_entity.id
_entity.type
_entity.pdbx_description
1 polymer ?
#
loop_
_entity_poly.entity_id
_entity_poly.type
_entity_poly.pdbx_seq_one_letter_code
_entity_poly.pdbx_strand_id
1 'polypeptide(L)'
;MAFYLGFGPVDTTIDELVKVAGSRWAIEECFQSAKTEVGLDQYQVRRYEAWYRHITLAMLAHAYLAVTAANSRSKRIGTALSASRWERSGVCWHT
;
A
#
# COMPACT_ATOMS: atom_id res chain seq x y z
N MET A 1 24.54 -2.58 -11.33
CA MET A 1 24.80 -1.91 -10.03
C MET A 1 23.87 -0.71 -9.93
N ALA A 2 23.09 -0.60 -8.86
CA ALA A 2 22.18 0.53 -8.63
C ALA A 2 22.70 1.33 -7.43
N PHE A 3 22.83 2.65 -7.59
CA PHE A 3 23.25 3.58 -6.54
C PHE A 3 22.06 4.45 -6.16
N TYR A 4 21.84 4.66 -4.86
CA TYR A 4 20.74 5.48 -4.34
C TYR A 4 21.31 6.75 -3.68
N LEU A 5 20.81 7.91 -4.09
CA LEU A 5 21.10 9.19 -3.45
C LEU A 5 19.98 9.50 -2.46
N GLY A 6 20.30 9.55 -1.16
CA GLY A 6 19.36 9.90 -0.10
C GLY A 6 19.72 11.25 0.52
N PHE A 7 18.72 12.10 0.74
CA PHE A 7 18.85 13.33 1.51
C PHE A 7 18.06 13.18 2.80
N GLY A 8 18.73 13.29 3.95
CA GLY A 8 18.12 13.17 5.28
C GLY A 8 19.01 13.76 6.38
N PRO A 9 18.48 13.96 7.59
CA PRO A 9 19.25 14.36 8.76
C PRO A 9 20.46 13.44 9.02
N VAL A 10 21.52 13.96 9.63
CA VAL A 10 22.76 13.19 9.93
C VAL A 10 22.48 11.95 10.79
N ASP A 11 21.45 11.98 11.65
CA ASP A 11 21.07 10.85 12.50
C ASP A 11 20.23 9.78 11.79
N THR A 12 19.95 9.93 10.48
CA THR A 12 19.15 8.95 9.73
C THR A 12 19.95 7.66 9.55
N THR A 13 19.39 6.55 9.98
CA THR A 13 20.05 5.26 9.85
C THR A 13 20.02 4.76 8.40
N ILE A 14 21.01 3.94 8.02
CA ILE A 14 21.04 3.32 6.68
C ILE A 14 19.79 2.45 6.45
N ASP A 15 19.29 1.79 7.49
CA ASP A 15 18.06 0.98 7.41
C ASP A 15 16.82 1.81 7.03
N GLU A 16 16.69 3.02 7.58
CA GLU A 16 15.63 3.96 7.20
C GLU A 16 15.77 4.42 5.75
N LEU A 17 17.00 4.73 5.31
CA LEU A 17 17.26 5.11 3.92
C LEU A 17 16.93 3.96 2.95
N VAL A 18 17.24 2.71 3.31
CA VAL A 18 16.89 1.52 2.52
C VAL A 18 15.39 1.30 2.49
N LYS A 19 14.68 1.47 3.62
CA LYS A 19 13.21 1.39 3.66
C LYS A 19 12.56 2.44 2.76
N VAL A 20 13.05 3.68 2.81
CA VAL A 20 12.55 4.76 1.95
C VAL A 20 12.85 4.45 0.48
N ALA A 21 14.06 4.01 0.15
CA ALA A 21 14.41 3.60 -1.20
C ALA A 21 13.51 2.45 -1.71
N GLY A 22 13.21 1.47 -0.85
CA GLY A 22 12.33 0.35 -1.16
C GLY A 22 10.86 0.76 -1.33
N SER A 23 10.41 1.80 -0.63
CA SER A 23 9.03 2.30 -0.74
C SER A 23 8.68 2.82 -2.15
N ARG A 24 9.68 3.23 -2.94
CA ARG A 24 9.48 3.63 -4.35
C ARG A 24 8.85 2.52 -5.19
N TRP A 25 9.19 1.26 -4.94
CA TRP A 25 8.64 0.13 -5.69
C TRP A 25 7.13 -0.04 -5.46
N ALA A 26 6.66 0.24 -4.24
CA ALA A 26 5.24 0.18 -3.92
C ALA A 26 4.41 1.17 -4.74
N ILE A 27 5.00 2.30 -5.15
CA ILE A 27 4.34 3.28 -6.03
C ILE A 27 4.16 2.70 -7.43
N GLU A 28 5.16 2.01 -7.96
CA GLU A 28 5.11 1.38 -9.28
C GLU A 28 4.07 0.25 -9.32
N GLU A 29 4.04 -0.58 -8.27
CA GLU A 29 3.02 -1.62 -8.10
C GLU A 29 1.61 -1.02 -7.98
N CYS A 30 1.45 0.06 -7.23
CA CYS A 30 0.20 0.82 -7.10
C CYS A 30 -0.29 1.36 -8.45
N PHE A 31 0.59 1.96 -9.26
CA PHE A 31 0.23 2.41 -10.61
C PHE A 31 -0.12 1.27 -11.54
N GLN A 32 0.56 0.13 -11.42
CA GLN A 32 0.27 -1.05 -12.22
C GLN A 32 -1.10 -1.63 -11.86
N SER A 33 -1.41 -1.76 -10.56
CA SER A 33 -2.74 -2.15 -10.08
C SER A 33 -3.81 -1.15 -10.53
N ALA A 34 -3.54 0.16 -10.50
CA ALA A 34 -4.49 1.16 -10.96
C ALA A 34 -4.82 1.02 -12.46
N LYS A 35 -3.85 0.63 -13.30
CA LYS A 35 -4.11 0.34 -14.72
C LYS A 35 -5.05 -0.86 -14.88
N THR A 36 -4.84 -1.92 -14.11
CA THR A 36 -5.63 -3.17 -14.22
C THR A 36 -7.00 -3.07 -13.56
N GLU A 37 -7.11 -2.44 -12.38
CA GLU A 37 -8.32 -2.44 -11.56
C GLU A 37 -9.28 -1.29 -11.89
N VAL A 38 -8.77 -0.09 -12.18
CA VAL A 38 -9.59 1.12 -12.40
C VAL A 38 -9.45 1.70 -13.81
N GLY A 39 -8.72 1.03 -14.70
CA GLY A 39 -8.61 1.41 -16.10
C GLY A 39 -7.93 2.76 -16.32
N LEU A 40 -6.86 3.02 -15.55
CA LEU A 40 -6.09 4.28 -15.63
C LEU A 40 -5.62 4.59 -17.07
N ASP A 41 -5.34 3.56 -17.88
CA ASP A 41 -4.81 3.69 -19.25
C ASP A 41 -5.89 3.53 -20.36
N GLN A 42 -7.15 3.29 -20.00
CA GLN A 42 -8.22 3.00 -20.97
C GLN A 42 -8.90 4.23 -21.59
N TYR A 43 -8.40 5.44 -21.33
CA TYR A 43 -8.96 6.67 -21.90
C TYR A 43 -8.42 6.96 -23.31
N GLN A 44 -9.31 7.11 -24.31
CA GLN A 44 -8.93 7.30 -25.73
C GLN A 44 -8.43 8.72 -26.13
N VAL A 45 -7.89 9.50 -25.18
CA VAL A 45 -7.25 10.84 -25.40
C VAL A 45 -7.94 11.72 -26.46
N ARG A 46 -9.26 11.91 -26.36
CA ARG A 46 -10.02 12.74 -27.32
C ARG A 46 -10.11 14.21 -26.92
N ARG A 47 -10.09 14.52 -25.62
CA ARG A 47 -10.10 15.88 -25.06
C ARG A 47 -9.27 15.94 -23.78
N TYR A 48 -8.48 16.99 -23.63
CA TYR A 48 -7.59 17.18 -22.48
C TYR A 48 -8.33 17.25 -21.14
N GLU A 49 -9.43 18.01 -21.05
CA GLU A 49 -10.20 18.10 -19.80
C GLU A 49 -10.80 16.77 -19.36
N ALA A 50 -11.30 15.99 -20.32
CA ALA A 50 -11.89 14.70 -20.05
C ALA A 50 -10.82 13.67 -19.64
N TRP A 51 -9.61 13.75 -20.22
CA TRP A 51 -8.44 13.00 -19.75
C TRP A 51 -8.10 13.35 -18.30
N TYR A 52 -8.03 14.65 -17.97
CA TYR A 52 -7.68 15.10 -16.62
C TYR A 52 -8.68 14.58 -15.57
N ARG A 53 -9.98 14.72 -15.85
CA ARG A 53 -11.04 14.18 -14.97
C ARG A 53 -10.96 12.66 -14.84
N HIS A 54 -10.70 11.93 -15.93
CA HIS A 54 -10.54 10.47 -15.92
C HIS A 54 -9.38 10.03 -15.01
N ILE A 55 -8.20 10.63 -15.18
CA ILE A 55 -7.01 10.32 -14.38
C ILE A 55 -7.23 10.64 -12.90
N THR A 56 -7.83 11.79 -12.58
CA THR A 56 -8.14 12.15 -11.19
C THR A 56 -9.11 11.16 -10.54
N LEU A 57 -10.20 10.79 -11.25
CA LEU A 57 -11.18 9.82 -10.73
C LEU A 57 -10.57 8.42 -10.58
N ALA A 58 -9.75 7.97 -11.53
CA ALA A 58 -9.05 6.69 -11.45
C ALA A 58 -8.09 6.65 -10.26
N MET A 59 -7.26 7.68 -10.06
CA MET A 59 -6.37 7.76 -8.90
C MET A 59 -7.13 7.79 -7.58
N LEU A 60 -8.26 8.51 -7.50
CA LEU A 60 -9.10 8.55 -6.31
C LEU A 60 -9.76 7.19 -6.02
N ALA A 61 -10.29 6.52 -7.04
CA ALA A 61 -10.86 5.19 -6.90
C ALA A 61 -9.82 4.17 -6.41
N HIS A 62 -8.61 4.22 -6.98
CA HIS A 62 -7.53 3.33 -6.56
C HIS A 62 -7.08 3.63 -5.12
N ALA A 63 -6.96 4.89 -4.72
CA ALA A 63 -6.66 5.26 -3.33
C ALA A 63 -7.72 4.75 -2.34
N TYR A 64 -9.01 4.85 -2.71
CA TYR A 64 -10.09 4.30 -1.90
C TYR A 64 -9.99 2.77 -1.75
N LEU A 65 -9.72 2.04 -2.83
CA LEU A 65 -9.51 0.59 -2.79
C LEU A 65 -8.29 0.21 -1.94
N ALA A 66 -7.18 0.93 -2.09
CA ALA A 66 -5.97 0.69 -1.30
C ALA A 66 -6.22 0.87 0.22
N VAL A 67 -6.90 1.96 0.61
CA VAL A 67 -7.23 2.25 2.02
C VAL A 67 -8.21 1.21 2.58
N THR A 68 -9.26 0.87 1.84
CA THR A 68 -10.23 -0.14 2.29
C THR A 68 -9.60 -1.53 2.42
N ALA A 69 -8.72 -1.91 1.48
CA ALA A 69 -7.95 -3.14 1.56
C ALA A 69 -7.02 -3.15 2.79
N ALA A 70 -6.30 -2.06 3.07
CA ALA A 70 -5.44 -1.95 4.24
C ALA A 70 -6.22 -2.07 5.56
N ASN A 71 -7.36 -1.38 5.67
CA ASN A 71 -8.24 -1.45 6.84
C ASN A 71 -8.80 -2.86 7.05
N SER A 72 -9.21 -3.55 5.97
CA SER A 72 -9.68 -4.93 6.04
C SER A 72 -8.60 -5.90 6.52
N ARG A 73 -7.34 -5.67 6.13
CA ARG A 73 -6.18 -6.47 6.53
C ARG A 73 -5.86 -6.27 8.02
N SER A 74 -5.85 -5.02 8.48
CA SER A 74 -5.66 -4.69 9.90
C SER A 74 -6.74 -5.35 10.78
N LYS A 75 -8.01 -5.27 10.37
CA LYS A 75 -9.12 -5.93 11.08
C LYS A 75 -8.94 -7.45 11.15
N ARG A 76 -8.54 -8.09 10.04
CA ARG A 76 -8.24 -9.54 10.00
C ARG A 76 -7.10 -9.94 10.92
N ILE A 77 -6.01 -9.17 10.92
CA ILE A 77 -4.86 -9.41 11.80
C ILE A 77 -5.29 -9.28 13.26
N GLY A 78 -6.06 -8.23 13.61
CA GLY A 78 -6.60 -8.06 14.96
C GLY A 78 -7.49 -9.23 15.40
N THR A 79 -8.36 -9.73 14.52
CA THR A 79 -9.19 -10.91 14.82
C THR A 79 -8.35 -12.18 14.98
N ALA A 80 -7.32 -12.40 14.16
CA ALA A 80 -6.45 -13.57 14.25
C ALA A 80 -5.56 -13.54 15.51
N LEU A 81 -5.05 -12.36 15.87
CA LEU A 81 -4.29 -12.15 17.11
C LEU A 81 -5.18 -12.37 18.34
N SER A 82 -6.42 -11.90 18.32
CA SER A 82 -7.41 -12.18 19.36
C SER A 82 -7.68 -13.69 19.48
N ALA A 83 -7.99 -14.37 18.37
CA ALA A 83 -8.26 -15.81 18.36
C ALA A 83 -7.08 -16.63 18.92
N SER A 84 -5.85 -16.36 18.48
CA SER A 84 -4.65 -17.05 18.99
C SER A 84 -4.33 -16.71 20.47
N ARG A 85 -4.75 -15.54 20.96
CA ARG A 85 -4.64 -15.18 22.38
C ARG A 85 -5.60 -16.01 23.24
N TRP A 86 -6.83 -16.21 22.79
CA TRP A 86 -7.81 -17.06 23.47
C TRP A 86 -7.36 -18.53 23.51
N GLU A 87 -6.80 -19.03 22.41
CA GLU A 87 -6.27 -20.41 22.32
C GLU A 87 -5.12 -20.65 23.31
N ARG A 88 -4.18 -19.70 23.45
CA ARG A 88 -3.11 -19.80 24.47
C ARG A 88 -3.63 -19.74 25.91
N SER A 89 -4.70 -19.00 26.17
CA SER A 89 -5.28 -18.93 27.53
C SER A 89 -6.01 -20.20 27.96
N GLY A 90 -6.50 -21.01 27.01
CA GLY A 90 -7.18 -22.28 27.29
C GLY A 90 -6.25 -23.43 27.72
N VAL A 91 -4.94 -23.31 27.48
CA VAL A 91 -3.93 -24.35 27.77
C VAL A 91 -3.42 -24.28 29.23
N CYS A 92 -3.95 -23.37 30.06
CA CYS A 92 -3.47 -23.12 31.43
C CYS A 92 -4.00 -24.08 32.51
N TRP A 93 -4.87 -25.05 32.19
CA TRP A 93 -5.52 -25.90 33.20
C TRP A 93 -5.11 -27.37 33.11
N HIS A 94 -3.83 -27.67 32.95
CA HIS A 94 -3.31 -29.01 33.23
C HIS A 94 -1.88 -28.91 33.79
N THR A 95 -1.80 -28.73 35.11
CA THR A 95 -0.71 -29.21 35.99
C THR A 95 -1.39 -29.73 37.25
#